data_AF-A0A1J0KRC6-F1
#
_entry.id   AF-A0A1J0KRC6-F1
#
_cell.length_a   1.000
_cell.length_b   1.000
_cell.length_c   1.000
_cell.angle_alpha   90.00
_cell.angle_beta   90.00
_cell.angle_gamma   90.00
#
_symmetry.space_group_name_H-M   'P 1'
#
loop_
_entity.id
_entity.type
_entity.pdbx_description
1 polymer ?
#
loop_
_entity_poly.entity_id
_entity_poly.type
_entity_poly.pdbx_seq_one_letter_code
_entity_poly.pdbx_strand_id
1 'polypeptide(L)'
;MDINTVSSTIITNALPIITVFTVLIHIFCGLSIAKDIPKVLDRRLTTILLPKNIWILVGLVFGIWGVLIYWLIHHSNISKG
;
A
#
# COMPACT_ATOMS: atom_id res chain seq x y z
N MET A 1 -17.46 -36.21 -8.18
CA MET A 1 -16.46 -35.31 -7.56
C MET A 1 -16.96 -35.04 -6.16
N ASP A 2 -16.21 -35.43 -5.14
CA ASP A 2 -16.62 -35.24 -3.75
C ASP A 2 -16.39 -33.79 -3.32
N ILE A 3 -17.01 -33.39 -2.21
CA ILE A 3 -16.95 -32.00 -1.73
C ILE A 3 -15.51 -31.54 -1.46
N ASN A 4 -14.61 -32.46 -1.07
CA ASN A 4 -13.22 -32.12 -0.78
C ASN A 4 -12.44 -31.85 -2.07
N THR A 5 -12.65 -32.64 -3.14
CA THR A 5 -12.03 -32.36 -4.45
C THR A 5 -12.53 -31.08 -5.10
N VAL A 6 -13.82 -30.75 -4.95
CA VAL A 6 -14.35 -29.47 -5.43
C VAL A 6 -13.73 -28.30 -4.66
N SER A 7 -13.69 -28.38 -3.33
CA SER A 7 -13.10 -27.34 -2.48
C SER A 7 -11.60 -27.13 -2.77
N SER A 8 -10.81 -28.21 -2.85
CA SER A 8 -9.38 -28.12 -3.13
C SER A 8 -9.10 -27.51 -4.51
N THR A 9 -9.92 -27.85 -5.51
CA THR A 9 -9.79 -27.31 -6.87
C THR A 9 -10.10 -25.82 -6.92
N ILE A 10 -11.12 -25.36 -6.20
CA ILE A 10 -11.44 -23.93 -6.13
C ILE A 10 -10.32 -23.16 -5.43
N ILE A 11 -9.82 -23.68 -4.30
CA ILE A 11 -8.74 -23.03 -3.53
C ILE A 11 -7.48 -22.89 -4.39
N THR A 12 -7.03 -23.97 -5.04
CA THR A 12 -5.79 -23.94 -5.84
C THR A 12 -5.88 -23.01 -7.03
N ASN A 13 -7.05 -22.88 -7.66
CA ASN A 13 -7.24 -21.96 -8.78
C ASN A 13 -7.46 -20.50 -8.33
N ALA A 14 -8.05 -20.27 -7.15
CA ALA A 14 -8.27 -18.93 -6.62
C ALA A 14 -7.01 -18.27 -6.06
N LEU A 15 -6.11 -19.04 -5.45
CA LEU A 15 -4.86 -18.55 -4.88
C LEU A 15 -4.04 -17.66 -5.82
N PRO A 16 -3.68 -18.08 -7.06
CA PRO A 16 -2.89 -17.24 -7.96
C PRO A 16 -3.62 -15.94 -8.33
N ILE A 17 -4.95 -15.97 -8.48
CA ILE A 17 -5.76 -14.79 -8.76
C ILE A 17 -5.66 -13.79 -7.60
N ILE A 18 -5.85 -14.28 -6.37
CA ILE A 18 -5.74 -13.47 -5.14
C ILE A 18 -4.33 -12.88 -5.03
N THR A 19 -3.28 -13.67 -5.32
CA THR A 19 -1.89 -13.18 -5.31
C THR A 19 -1.67 -12.04 -6.30
N VAL A 20 -2.16 -12.17 -7.55
CA VAL A 20 -2.03 -11.12 -8.56
C VAL A 20 -2.72 -9.84 -8.11
N PHE A 21 -3.96 -9.91 -7.63
CA PHE A 21 -4.67 -8.73 -7.11
C PHE A 21 -3.94 -8.12 -5.91
N THR A 22 -3.41 -8.94 -5.01
CA THR A 22 -2.64 -8.47 -3.86
C THR A 22 -1.42 -7.69 -4.31
N VAL A 23 -0.64 -8.21 -5.26
CA VAL A 23 0.54 -7.50 -5.80
C VAL A 23 0.13 -6.19 -6.47
N LEU A 24 -0.94 -6.18 -7.27
CA LEU A 24 -1.44 -4.96 -7.90
C LEU A 24 -1.83 -3.90 -6.87
N ILE A 25 -2.52 -4.29 -5.78
CA ILE A 25 -2.87 -3.39 -4.69
C ILE A 25 -1.61 -2.75 -4.09
N HIS A 26 -0.56 -3.54 -3.84
CA HIS A 26 0.70 -3.03 -3.30
C HIS A 26 1.39 -2.04 -4.25
N ILE A 27 1.38 -2.34 -5.55
CA ILE A 27 1.91 -1.43 -6.59
C ILE A 27 1.12 -0.12 -6.59
N PHE A 28 -0.21 -0.18 -6.60
CA PHE A 28 -1.05 1.03 -6.57
C PHE A 28 -0.84 1.85 -5.28
N CYS A 29 -0.65 1.19 -4.14
CA CYS A 29 -0.33 1.83 -2.87
C CYS A 29 1.02 2.56 -2.89
N GLY A 30 2.07 1.92 -3.41
CA GLY A 30 3.37 2.58 -3.60
C GLY A 30 3.28 3.77 -4.57
N LEU A 31 2.57 3.60 -5.68
CA LEU A 31 2.35 4.65 -6.68
C LEU A 31 1.54 5.83 -6.14
N SER A 32 0.52 5.58 -5.31
CA SER A 32 -0.27 6.67 -4.72
C SER A 32 0.57 7.56 -3.81
N ILE A 33 1.47 6.95 -3.01
CA ILE A 33 2.44 7.69 -2.20
C ILE A 33 3.43 8.43 -3.09
N ALA A 34 3.97 7.76 -4.13
CA ALA A 34 4.92 8.37 -5.05
C ALA A 34 4.36 9.62 -5.76
N LYS A 35 3.08 9.60 -6.15
CA LYS A 35 2.37 10.73 -6.75
C LYS A 35 2.14 11.89 -5.76
N ASP A 36 2.14 11.61 -4.47
CA ASP A 36 1.90 12.62 -3.43
C ASP A 36 3.20 13.34 -3.01
N ILE A 37 4.36 12.68 -3.12
CA ILE A 37 5.66 13.24 -2.74
C ILE A 37 5.96 14.63 -3.33
N PRO A 38 5.73 14.93 -4.63
CA PRO A 38 5.97 16.26 -5.16
C PRO A 38 5.17 17.35 -4.43
N LYS A 39 3.90 17.07 -4.10
CA LYS A 39 3.02 18.00 -3.39
C LYS A 39 3.49 18.26 -1.96
N VAL A 40 4.01 17.22 -1.29
CA VAL A 40 4.59 17.33 0.06
C VAL A 40 5.89 18.12 0.02
N LEU A 41 6.73 17.92 -1.01
CA LEU A 41 7.99 18.63 -1.22
C LEU A 41 7.76 20.13 -1.47
N ASP A 42 6.78 20.47 -2.32
CA ASP A 42 6.41 21.85 -2.62
C ASP A 42 5.94 22.61 -1.36
N ARG A 43 5.31 21.90 -0.42
CA ARG A 43 4.86 22.46 0.86
C ARG A 43 5.96 22.55 1.92
N ARG A 44 7.22 22.20 1.60
CA ARG A 44 8.35 22.07 2.55
C ARG A 44 8.01 21.24 3.80
N LEU A 45 7.04 20.35 3.68
CA LEU A 45 6.71 19.40 4.74
C LEU A 45 7.84 18.38 4.74
N THR A 46 8.78 18.53 5.66
CA THR A 46 9.79 17.51 5.90
C THR A 46 9.05 16.24 6.31
N THR A 47 9.36 15.13 5.65
CA THR A 47 8.80 13.82 6.00
C THR A 47 9.40 13.43 7.35
N ILE A 48 8.70 13.78 8.44
CA ILE A 48 9.21 13.86 9.82
C ILE A 48 9.87 12.57 10.32
N LEU A 49 9.43 11.41 9.83
CA LEU A 49 9.86 10.11 10.36
C LEU A 49 10.85 9.36 9.45
N LEU A 50 10.62 9.42 8.14
CA LEU A 50 11.38 8.65 7.16
C LEU A 50 11.51 9.46 5.86
N PRO A 51 12.66 9.39 5.17
CA PRO A 51 12.83 9.96 3.85
C PRO A 51 11.72 9.55 2.87
N LYS A 52 11.33 10.49 1.99
CA LYS A 52 10.27 10.33 0.99
C LYS A 52 10.33 9.01 0.18
N ASN A 53 11.52 8.57 -0.22
CA ASN A 53 11.68 7.34 -1.01
C ASN A 53 11.33 6.07 -0.21
N ILE A 54 11.53 6.10 1.11
CA ILE A 54 11.22 4.96 1.99
C ILE A 54 9.71 4.80 2.14
N TRP A 55 8.95 5.89 2.12
CA TRP A 55 7.49 5.81 2.16
C TRP A 55 6.88 5.10 0.94
N ILE A 56 7.49 5.24 -0.25
CA ILE A 56 7.09 4.47 -1.44
C ILE A 56 7.29 2.97 -1.18
N LEU A 57 8.45 2.60 -0.64
CA LEU A 57 8.76 1.21 -0.31
C LEU A 57 7.81 0.66 0.76
N VAL A 58 7.48 1.45 1.78
CA VAL A 58 6.51 1.09 2.81
C VAL A 58 5.14 0.81 2.20
N GLY A 59 4.66 1.66 1.28
CA GLY A 59 3.40 1.40 0.55
C GLY A 59 3.46 0.16 -0.33
N LEU A 60 4.61 -0.17 -0.90
CA LEU A 60 4.81 -1.34 -1.75
C LEU A 60 4.95 -2.65 -0.97
N VAL A 61 5.43 -2.62 0.27
CA VAL A 61 5.62 -3.83 1.10
C VAL A 61 4.42 -4.07 2.03
N PHE A 62 3.86 -3.02 2.62
CA PHE A 62 2.74 -3.12 3.56
C PHE A 62 1.38 -2.88 2.89
N GLY A 63 1.36 -2.51 1.60
CA GLY A 63 0.15 -2.29 0.82
C GLY A 63 -0.73 -1.21 1.45
N ILE A 64 -2.00 -1.56 1.67
CA ILE A 64 -3.00 -0.64 2.20
C ILE A 64 -2.63 -0.12 3.60
N TRP A 65 -1.98 -0.94 4.43
CA TRP A 65 -1.53 -0.53 5.75
C TRP A 65 -0.40 0.48 5.69
N GLY A 66 0.52 0.33 4.73
CA GLY A 66 1.59 1.29 4.50
C GLY A 66 1.04 2.67 4.12
N VAL A 67 0.02 2.70 3.25
CA VAL A 67 -0.70 3.92 2.89
C VAL A 67 -1.45 4.52 4.07
N LEU A 68 -2.12 3.69 4.88
CA LEU A 68 -2.84 4.17 6.06
C LEU A 68 -1.88 4.83 7.06
N ILE A 69 -0.73 4.21 7.33
CA ILE A 69 0.29 4.76 8.24
C ILE A 69 0.87 6.05 7.65
N TYR A 70 1.21 6.06 6.36
CA TYR A 70 1.67 7.26 5.66
C TYR A 70 0.66 8.40 5.82
N TRP A 71 -0.62 8.10 5.58
CA TRP A 71 -1.72 9.05 5.70
C TRP A 71 -1.85 9.55 7.13
N LEU A 72 -1.91 8.68 8.13
CA LEU A 72 -2.02 9.07 9.54
C LEU A 72 -0.87 9.99 9.95
N ILE A 73 0.37 9.71 9.56
CA ILE A 73 1.52 10.53 9.96
C ILE A 73 1.52 11.89 9.26
N HIS A 74 1.19 11.96 7.97
CA HIS A 74 1.21 13.21 7.22
C HIS A 74 -0.03 14.06 7.48
N HIS A 75 -1.22 13.47 7.55
CA HIS A 75 -2.45 14.21 7.85
C HIS A 75 -2.57 14.60 9.33
N SER A 76 -2.09 13.79 10.28
CA SER A 76 -2.14 14.19 11.71
C SER A 76 -1.18 15.35 12.02
N ASN A 77 -0.09 15.50 11.24
CA ASN A 77 0.80 16.65 11.36
C ASN A 77 0.33 17.88 10.56
N ILE A 78 -0.51 17.69 9.52
CA ILE A 78 -1.20 18.79 8.81
C ILE A 78 -2.23 19.52 9.69
N SER A 79 -2.73 18.88 10.75
CA SER A 79 -3.65 19.51 11.71
C SER A 79 -2.99 20.56 12.62
N LYS A 80 -1.66 20.74 12.56
CA LYS A 80 -0.92 21.72 13.39
C LYS A 80 -0.44 22.97 12.61
N GLY A 81 -0.95 23.17 11.40
CA GLY A 81 -0.75 24.40 10.62
C GLY A 81 -1.91 25.36 10.76
#